data_AF-A0A7C1I258-F1
#
_entry.id   AF-A0A7C1I258-F1
#
_cell.length_a   1.000
_cell.length_b   1.000
_cell.length_c   1.000
_cell.angle_alpha   90.00
_cell.angle_beta   90.00
_cell.angle_gamma   90.00
#
_symmetry.space_group_name_H-M   'P 1'
#
loop_
_entity.id
_entity.type
_entity.pdbx_description
1 polymer ?
#
loop_
_entity_poly.entity_id
_entity_poly.type
_entity_poly.pdbx_seq_one_letter_code
_entity_poly.pdbx_strand_id
1 'polypeptide(L)'
;MEEQRKYEVLEHYLDELGDKKSVTFSELEDFIDNVDGEISPEDVIDFLSANGVTVIGIQKTEHKHVRKDDPLWLYIKEVGRVNILGKEKELEFAAKMDEILREIRSIITMNTMFIRHLIEVGKFVESREMPVDEFIKVTLGDPQATTDERRQQIVATLNRIDEKQREIRGYVLRFCAKGKQTKT
;
A
#
# COMPACT_ATOMS: atom_id res chain seq x y z
N MET A 1 -12.47 -13.65 41.57
CA MET A 1 -11.95 -14.37 42.77
C MET A 1 -10.42 -14.52 42.70
N GLU A 2 -9.71 -13.59 42.07
CA GLU A 2 -8.26 -13.75 41.79
C GLU A 2 -7.39 -12.68 42.48
N GLU A 3 -7.89 -11.47 42.72
CA GLU A 3 -7.08 -10.37 43.30
C GLU A 3 -6.68 -10.60 44.76
N GLN A 4 -7.56 -11.12 45.62
CA GLN A 4 -7.24 -11.33 47.05
C GLN A 4 -6.10 -12.32 47.28
N ARG A 5 -6.05 -13.41 46.49
CA ARG A 5 -4.93 -14.36 46.55
C ARG A 5 -3.61 -13.74 46.06
N LYS A 6 -3.67 -12.86 45.06
CA LYS A 6 -2.46 -12.14 44.59
C LYS A 6 -1.91 -11.26 45.69
N TYR A 7 -2.76 -10.51 46.39
CA TYR A 7 -2.33 -9.67 47.52
C TYR A 7 -1.76 -10.50 48.69
N GLU A 8 -2.39 -11.62 49.06
CA GLU A 8 -1.88 -12.51 50.12
C GLU A 8 -0.48 -13.07 49.81
N VAL A 9 -0.23 -13.44 48.56
CA VAL A 9 1.08 -13.95 48.12
C VAL A 9 2.14 -12.84 48.11
N LEU A 10 1.76 -11.61 47.74
CA LEU A 10 2.65 -10.45 47.77
C LEU A 10 2.98 -9.99 49.19
N GLU A 11 2.02 -10.04 50.12
CA GLU A 11 2.27 -9.78 51.54
C GLU A 11 3.22 -10.81 52.13
N HIS A 12 3.05 -12.10 51.83
CA HIS A 12 3.96 -13.15 52.28
C HIS A 12 5.39 -12.93 51.76
N TYR A 13 5.54 -12.53 50.48
CA TYR A 13 6.85 -12.22 49.92
C TYR A 13 7.50 -10.99 50.57
N LEU A 14 6.69 -9.99 50.92
CA LEU A 14 7.18 -8.82 51.64
C LEU A 14 7.65 -9.17 53.05
N ASP A 15 6.94 -10.06 53.74
CA ASP A 15 7.34 -10.59 55.05
C ASP A 15 8.64 -11.42 54.96
N GLU A 16 8.83 -12.21 53.90
CA GLU A 16 10.07 -12.96 53.64
C GLU A 16 11.26 -12.05 53.34
N LEU A 17 11.01 -10.90 52.70
CA LEU A 17 12.02 -9.89 52.42
C LEU A 17 12.43 -9.11 53.68
N GLY A 18 11.55 -9.00 54.68
CA GLY A 18 11.82 -8.36 55.96
C GLY A 18 12.31 -6.91 55.80
N ASP A 19 13.49 -6.60 56.35
CA ASP A 19 14.08 -5.24 56.33
C ASP A 19 14.85 -4.88 55.04
N LYS A 20 14.81 -5.74 54.00
CA LYS A 20 15.56 -5.49 52.76
C LYS A 20 14.95 -4.33 51.97
N LYS A 21 15.67 -3.22 51.89
CA LYS A 21 15.27 -2.02 51.11
C LYS A 21 15.46 -2.16 49.59
N SER A 22 16.07 -3.25 49.14
CA SER A 22 16.32 -3.48 47.72
C SER A 22 16.32 -4.97 47.39
N VAL A 23 15.73 -5.30 46.25
CA VAL A 23 15.66 -6.66 45.70
C VAL A 23 16.21 -6.62 44.27
N THR A 24 16.95 -7.65 43.85
CA THR A 24 17.45 -7.74 42.48
C THR A 24 16.42 -8.33 41.53
N PHE A 25 16.47 -7.98 40.25
CA PHE A 25 15.50 -8.49 39.27
C PHE A 25 15.54 -10.02 39.12
N SER A 26 16.69 -10.67 39.33
CA SER A 26 16.79 -12.13 39.31
C SER A 26 16.07 -12.79 40.49
N GLU A 27 16.11 -12.18 41.68
CA GLU A 27 15.35 -12.66 42.85
C GLU A 27 13.83 -12.48 42.66
N LEU A 28 13.43 -11.47 41.88
CA LEU A 28 12.04 -11.24 41.49
C LEU A 28 11.58 -12.27 40.46
N GLU A 29 12.40 -12.59 39.45
CA GLU A 29 12.12 -13.65 38.47
C GLU A 29 11.99 -15.02 39.15
N ASP A 30 12.92 -15.36 40.06
CA ASP A 30 12.87 -16.61 40.82
C ASP A 30 11.57 -16.70 41.67
N PHE A 31 11.10 -15.59 42.23
CA PHE A 31 9.83 -15.56 42.97
C PHE A 31 8.63 -15.75 42.04
N ILE A 32 8.59 -15.06 40.90
CA ILE A 32 7.49 -15.14 39.92
C ILE A 32 7.40 -16.55 39.32
N ASP A 33 8.53 -17.20 39.05
CA ASP A 33 8.57 -18.57 38.51
C ASP A 33 8.14 -19.64 39.54
N ASN A 34 8.27 -19.35 40.85
CA ASN A 34 7.86 -20.25 41.93
C ASN A 34 6.39 -20.07 42.36
N VAL A 35 5.72 -19.02 41.90
CA VAL A 35 4.32 -18.75 42.21
C VAL A 35 3.44 -19.16 41.03
N ASP A 36 2.60 -20.18 41.22
CA ASP A 36 1.57 -20.56 40.25
C ASP A 36 0.47 -19.47 40.20
N GLY A 37 0.64 -18.48 39.33
CA GLY A 37 -0.35 -17.44 39.09
C GLY A 37 0.01 -16.47 37.97
N GLU A 38 -1.00 -15.91 37.29
CA GLU A 38 -0.84 -14.77 36.38
C GLU A 38 -0.55 -13.48 37.17
N ILE A 39 0.58 -13.43 37.87
CA ILE A 39 1.06 -12.20 38.51
C ILE A 39 1.99 -11.50 37.50
N SER A 40 1.60 -10.30 37.06
CA SER A 40 2.46 -9.51 36.17
C SER A 40 3.69 -9.04 36.96
N PRO A 41 4.90 -9.10 36.40
CA PRO A 41 6.09 -8.50 37.02
C PRO A 41 5.88 -7.02 37.35
N GLU A 42 5.04 -6.31 36.59
CA GLU A 42 4.69 -4.91 36.81
C GLU A 42 3.90 -4.72 38.12
N ASP A 43 2.94 -5.59 38.41
CA ASP A 43 2.12 -5.54 39.63
C ASP A 43 3.00 -5.77 40.89
N VAL A 44 3.99 -6.65 40.79
CA VAL A 44 4.95 -6.91 41.87
C VAL A 44 5.87 -5.71 42.10
N ILE A 45 6.38 -5.11 41.02
CA ILE A 45 7.25 -3.93 41.10
C ILE A 45 6.50 -2.74 41.69
N ASP A 46 5.26 -2.51 41.27
CA ASP A 46 4.42 -1.43 41.80
C ASP A 46 4.10 -1.65 43.28
N PHE A 47 3.79 -2.88 43.68
CA PHE A 47 3.54 -3.24 45.08
C PHE A 47 4.79 -3.07 45.97
N LEU A 48 5.95 -3.57 45.53
CA LEU A 48 7.22 -3.43 46.25
C LEU A 48 7.63 -1.96 46.37
N SER A 49 7.45 -1.18 45.29
CA SER A 49 7.74 0.26 45.29
C SER A 49 6.83 1.04 46.25
N ALA A 50 5.53 0.70 46.29
CA ALA A 50 4.57 1.31 47.22
C ALA A 50 4.93 1.03 48.69
N ASN A 51 5.55 -0.12 48.97
CA ASN A 51 6.01 -0.51 50.31
C ASN A 51 7.48 -0.14 50.58
N GLY A 52 8.12 0.64 49.71
CA GLY A 52 9.46 1.21 49.94
C GLY A 52 10.64 0.29 49.61
N VAL A 53 10.41 -0.78 48.85
CA VAL A 53 11.45 -1.70 48.36
C VAL A 53 11.80 -1.35 46.92
N THR A 54 13.08 -1.06 46.65
CA THR A 54 13.54 -0.70 45.29
C THR A 54 14.04 -1.92 44.53
N VAL A 55 13.49 -2.21 43.35
CA VAL A 55 13.97 -3.30 42.50
C VAL A 55 15.16 -2.81 41.67
N ILE A 56 16.32 -3.45 41.83
CA ILE A 56 17.58 -3.09 41.16
C ILE A 56 17.83 -4.07 40.01
N GLY A 57 17.85 -3.55 38.78
CA GLY A 57 18.13 -4.35 37.58
C GLY A 57 17.78 -3.61 36.30
N ILE A 58 18.33 -4.07 35.17
CA ILE A 58 17.98 -3.56 33.86
C ILE A 58 16.63 -4.17 33.50
N GLN A 59 15.55 -3.38 33.56
CA GLN A 59 14.34 -3.74 32.82
C GLN A 59 14.75 -3.85 31.35
N LYS A 60 14.86 -5.07 30.84
CA LYS A 60 14.63 -5.29 29.43
C LYS A 60 13.17 -4.93 29.22
N THR A 61 12.88 -3.66 28.94
CA THR A 61 11.59 -3.25 28.41
C THR A 61 11.45 -3.88 27.03
N GLU A 62 11.19 -5.18 26.99
CA GLU A 62 10.64 -5.84 25.82
C GLU A 62 9.23 -5.27 25.69
N HIS A 63 9.16 -4.29 24.80
CA HIS A 63 7.99 -3.65 24.20
C HIS A 63 6.65 -4.07 24.80
N LYS A 64 6.02 -3.10 25.49
CA LYS A 64 4.57 -3.03 25.74
C LYS A 64 3.82 -3.89 24.72
N HIS A 65 2.95 -4.78 25.17
CA HIS A 65 1.96 -5.44 24.34
C HIS A 65 1.25 -4.39 23.47
N VAL A 66 1.77 -4.15 22.26
CA VAL A 66 1.05 -3.35 21.29
C VAL A 66 -0.12 -4.23 20.91
N ARG A 67 -1.32 -3.82 21.34
CA ARG A 67 -2.57 -4.49 21.02
C ARG A 67 -2.51 -4.89 19.55
N LYS A 68 -2.52 -6.20 19.28
CA LYS A 68 -2.50 -6.73 17.91
C LYS A 68 -3.69 -6.22 17.08
N ASP A 69 -4.67 -5.61 17.74
CA ASP A 69 -5.87 -5.02 17.16
C ASP A 69 -5.75 -3.51 16.85
N ASP A 70 -4.62 -2.85 17.14
CA ASP A 70 -4.41 -1.45 16.75
C ASP A 70 -4.18 -1.35 15.23
N PRO A 71 -5.07 -0.68 14.47
CA PRO A 71 -4.93 -0.51 13.01
C PRO A 71 -3.62 0.18 12.61
N LEU A 72 -3.12 1.11 13.42
CA LEU A 72 -1.87 1.80 13.14
C LEU A 72 -0.69 0.84 13.25
N TRP A 73 -0.68 0.01 14.30
CA TRP A 73 0.35 -1.00 14.47
C TRP A 73 0.31 -2.05 13.37
N LEU A 74 -0.89 -2.50 12.98
CA LEU A 74 -1.07 -3.40 11.84
C LEU A 74 -0.52 -2.80 10.55
N TYR A 75 -0.79 -1.52 10.27
CA TYR A 75 -0.23 -0.82 9.11
C TYR A 75 1.30 -0.73 9.16
N ILE A 76 1.88 -0.27 10.27
CA ILE A 76 3.34 -0.15 10.42
C ILE A 76 4.01 -1.52 10.28
N LYS A 77 3.41 -2.56 10.86
CA LYS A 77 3.89 -3.94 10.75
C LYS A 77 3.88 -4.43 9.31
N GLU A 78 2.81 -4.17 8.54
CA GLU A 78 2.72 -4.61 7.15
C GLU A 78 3.64 -3.80 6.22
N VAL A 79 3.67 -2.47 6.36
CA VAL A 79 4.55 -1.61 5.55
C VAL A 79 6.02 -1.87 5.88
N GLY A 80 6.35 -2.11 7.15
CA GLY A 80 7.71 -2.42 7.60
C GLY A 80 8.27 -3.75 7.07
N ARG A 81 7.42 -4.64 6.53
CA ARG A 81 7.88 -5.85 5.81
C ARG A 81 8.45 -5.53 4.43
N VAL A 82 8.11 -4.39 3.85
CA VAL A 82 8.56 -3.98 2.52
C VAL A 82 9.93 -3.30 2.65
N ASN A 83 10.94 -3.88 2.00
CA ASN A 83 12.28 -3.30 1.99
C ASN A 83 12.31 -1.98 1.23
N ILE A 84 12.97 -0.98 1.80
CA ILE A 84 13.20 0.30 1.14
C ILE A 84 14.06 0.07 -0.10
N LEU A 85 13.66 0.67 -1.22
CA LEU A 85 14.39 0.57 -2.48
C LEU A 85 15.59 1.51 -2.47
N GLY A 86 16.71 1.04 -3.02
CA GLY A 86 17.83 1.89 -3.37
C GLY A 86 17.69 2.43 -4.79
N LYS A 87 18.45 3.48 -5.12
CA LYS A 87 18.43 4.17 -6.42
C LYS A 87 18.49 3.24 -7.65
N GLU A 88 19.32 2.20 -7.62
CA GLU A 88 19.46 1.26 -8.75
C GLU A 88 18.18 0.48 -9.03
N LYS A 89 17.53 -0.02 -7.98
CA LYS A 89 16.26 -0.74 -8.11
C LYS A 89 15.13 0.20 -8.53
N GLU A 90 15.12 1.44 -8.03
CA GLU A 90 14.16 2.45 -8.48
C GLU A 90 14.26 2.71 -9.99
N LEU A 91 15.50 2.85 -10.50
CA LEU A 91 15.75 3.01 -11.93
C LEU A 91 15.33 1.78 -12.75
N GLU A 92 15.61 0.57 -12.24
CA GLU A 92 15.18 -0.67 -12.88
C GLU A 92 13.65 -0.75 -12.98
N PHE A 93 12.94 -0.45 -11.89
CA PHE A 93 11.48 -0.44 -11.88
C PHE A 93 10.91 0.63 -12.81
N ALA A 94 11.51 1.83 -12.85
CA ALA A 94 11.10 2.88 -13.77
C ALA A 94 11.23 2.43 -15.24
N ALA A 95 12.38 1.84 -15.61
CA ALA A 95 12.61 1.33 -16.96
C ALA A 95 11.61 0.21 -17.33
N LYS A 96 11.35 -0.71 -16.39
CA LYS A 96 10.39 -1.79 -16.57
C LYS A 96 8.96 -1.26 -16.71
N MET A 97 8.57 -0.26 -15.93
CA MET A 97 7.25 0.38 -16.06
C MET A 97 7.09 1.03 -17.44
N ASP A 98 8.12 1.73 -17.92
CA ASP A 98 8.10 2.35 -19.26
C ASP A 98 7.99 1.31 -20.38
N GLU A 99 8.69 0.19 -20.26
CA GLU A 99 8.59 -0.92 -21.20
C GLU A 99 7.18 -1.51 -21.25
N ILE A 100 6.61 -1.81 -20.08
CA ILE A 100 5.23 -2.33 -19.96
C ILE A 100 4.22 -1.33 -20.53
N LEU A 101 4.38 -0.03 -20.27
CA LEU A 101 3.49 0.99 -20.84
C LEU A 101 3.56 1.04 -22.37
N ARG A 102 4.74 0.83 -22.97
CA ARG A 102 4.89 0.72 -24.43
C ARG A 102 4.18 -0.53 -24.97
N GLU A 103 4.31 -1.65 -24.27
CA GLU A 103 3.64 -2.89 -24.65
C GLU A 103 2.11 -2.73 -24.60
N ILE A 104 1.58 -2.21 -23.50
CA ILE A 104 0.14 -1.93 -23.35
C ILE A 104 -0.36 -1.01 -24.48
N ARG A 105 0.40 0.05 -24.81
CA ARG A 105 0.04 0.96 -25.91
C ARG A 105 -0.09 0.21 -27.24
N SER A 106 0.81 -0.74 -27.53
CA SER A 106 0.74 -1.54 -28.75
C SER A 106 -0.51 -2.41 -28.78
N ILE A 107 -0.85 -3.05 -27.66
CA ILE A 107 -2.03 -3.93 -27.54
C ILE A 107 -3.32 -3.13 -27.70
N ILE A 108 -3.43 -1.96 -27.06
CA ILE A 108 -4.62 -1.10 -27.19
C ILE A 108 -4.86 -0.73 -28.66
N THR A 109 -3.80 -0.42 -29.41
CA THR A 109 -3.93 -0.09 -30.83
C THR A 109 -4.28 -1.27 -31.74
N MET A 110 -4.15 -2.51 -31.28
CA MET A 110 -4.55 -3.68 -32.08
C MET A 110 -6.07 -3.89 -32.09
N ASN A 111 -6.77 -3.44 -31.05
CA ASN A 111 -8.20 -3.66 -30.94
C ASN A 111 -9.00 -2.52 -31.60
N THR A 112 -9.75 -2.87 -32.64
CA THR A 112 -10.57 -1.92 -33.40
C THR A 112 -11.70 -1.27 -32.59
N MET A 113 -12.15 -1.90 -31.50
CA MET A 113 -13.15 -1.31 -30.60
C MET A 113 -12.58 -0.14 -29.79
N PHE A 114 -11.33 -0.23 -29.32
CA PHE A 114 -10.69 0.87 -28.60
C PHE A 114 -10.44 2.06 -29.51
N ILE A 115 -10.02 1.82 -30.76
CA ILE A 115 -9.86 2.88 -31.77
C ILE A 115 -11.20 3.59 -32.02
N ARG A 116 -12.27 2.82 -32.17
CA ARG A 116 -13.61 3.38 -32.36
C ARG A 116 -14.02 4.25 -31.16
N HIS A 117 -13.83 3.75 -29.94
CA HIS A 117 -14.16 4.50 -28.74
C HIS A 117 -13.32 5.78 -28.62
N LEU A 118 -12.03 5.73 -28.96
CA LEU A 118 -11.16 6.91 -29.02
C LEU A 118 -11.70 7.97 -29.99
N ILE A 119 -12.20 7.56 -31.17
CA ILE A 119 -12.82 8.47 -32.14
C ILE A 119 -14.13 9.04 -31.58
N GLU A 120 -14.95 8.24 -30.91
CA GLU A 120 -16.19 8.70 -30.26
C GLU A 120 -15.88 9.76 -29.19
N VAL A 121 -14.89 9.52 -28.33
CA VAL A 121 -14.45 10.50 -27.33
C VAL A 121 -13.88 11.75 -27.98
N GLY A 122 -13.11 11.58 -29.06
CA GLY A 122 -12.54 12.67 -29.84
C GLY A 122 -13.56 13.66 -30.43
N LYS A 123 -14.80 13.21 -30.69
CA LYS A 123 -15.89 14.10 -31.14
C LYS A 123 -16.30 15.12 -30.08
N PHE A 124 -16.14 14.81 -28.80
CA PHE A 124 -16.38 15.78 -27.71
C PHE A 124 -15.34 16.91 -27.73
N VAL A 125 -14.12 16.62 -28.16
CA VAL A 125 -13.07 17.62 -28.36
C VAL A 125 -13.36 18.50 -29.57
N GLU A 126 -13.90 17.91 -30.65
CA GLU A 126 -14.31 18.63 -31.86
C GLU A 126 -15.48 19.58 -31.60
N SER A 127 -16.51 19.10 -30.89
CA SER A 127 -17.71 19.87 -30.51
C SER A 127 -17.48 20.91 -29.41
N ARG A 128 -16.27 20.99 -28.86
CA ARG A 128 -15.89 21.85 -27.70
C ARG A 128 -16.63 21.52 -26.40
N GLU A 129 -17.22 20.34 -26.30
CA GLU A 129 -17.79 19.83 -25.05
C GLU A 129 -16.69 19.39 -24.06
N MET A 130 -15.52 18.98 -24.58
CA MET A 130 -14.35 18.59 -23.80
C MET A 130 -13.16 19.54 -24.06
N PRO A 131 -12.48 20.02 -23.00
CA PRO A 131 -11.27 20.81 -23.15
C PRO A 131 -10.08 19.89 -23.51
N VAL A 132 -9.05 20.47 -24.17
CA VAL A 132 -7.95 19.68 -24.76
C VAL A 132 -7.04 19.06 -23.70
N ASP A 133 -6.90 19.73 -22.55
CA ASP A 133 -6.14 19.30 -21.38
C ASP A 133 -6.73 18.08 -20.68
N GLU A 134 -8.05 17.93 -20.71
CA GLU A 134 -8.74 16.72 -20.24
C GLU A 134 -8.54 15.55 -21.21
N PHE A 135 -8.52 15.82 -22.52
CA PHE A 135 -8.35 14.78 -23.53
C PHE A 135 -6.90 14.26 -23.65
N ILE A 136 -5.92 15.15 -23.54
CA ILE A 136 -4.49 14.82 -23.63
C ILE A 136 -3.76 15.50 -22.49
N LYS A 137 -2.95 14.73 -21.75
CA LYS A 137 -2.01 15.30 -20.77
C LYS A 137 -1.08 16.29 -21.47
N VAL A 138 -1.30 17.58 -21.21
CA VAL A 138 -0.37 18.62 -21.58
C VAL A 138 0.75 18.64 -20.55
N THR A 139 2.00 18.57 -21.00
CA THR A 139 3.17 18.82 -20.15
C THR A 139 3.10 20.25 -19.58
N LEU A 140 3.30 20.40 -18.27
CA LEU A 140 3.39 21.72 -17.63
C LEU A 140 4.45 22.57 -18.36
N GLY A 141 4.05 23.77 -18.81
CA GLY A 141 4.94 24.72 -19.47
C GLY A 141 4.84 24.77 -21.00
N ASP A 142 3.92 24.03 -21.63
CA ASP A 142 3.62 24.20 -23.05
C ASP A 142 2.62 25.37 -23.25
N PRO A 143 3.03 26.53 -23.80
CA PRO A 143 2.14 27.67 -24.02
C PRO A 143 1.03 27.39 -25.04
N GLN A 144 1.10 26.27 -25.76
CA GLN A 144 0.12 25.85 -26.77
C GLN A 144 -0.86 24.76 -26.30
N ALA A 145 -0.82 24.42 -25.01
CA ALA A 145 -1.65 23.41 -24.34
C ALA A 145 -3.15 23.45 -24.68
N THR A 146 -3.69 24.67 -24.72
CA THR A 146 -5.13 24.93 -24.80
C THR A 146 -5.49 25.74 -26.05
N THR A 147 -4.55 25.89 -26.98
CA THR A 147 -4.75 26.69 -28.20
C THR A 147 -5.66 25.97 -29.19
N ASP A 148 -6.50 26.71 -29.91
CA ASP A 148 -7.34 26.19 -30.98
C ASP A 148 -6.51 25.46 -32.07
N GLU A 149 -5.27 25.86 -32.30
CA GLU A 149 -4.31 25.16 -33.17
C GLU A 149 -4.10 23.70 -32.75
N ARG A 150 -3.93 23.45 -31.45
CA ARG A 150 -3.72 22.10 -30.91
C ARG A 150 -4.98 21.26 -31.06
N ARG A 151 -6.14 21.87 -30.83
CA ARG A 151 -7.44 21.24 -31.10
C ARG A 151 -7.57 20.82 -32.56
N GLN A 152 -7.23 21.70 -33.50
CA GLN A 152 -7.26 21.38 -34.93
C GLN A 152 -6.31 20.24 -35.30
N GLN A 153 -5.09 20.21 -34.73
CA GLN A 153 -4.15 19.10 -34.94
C GLN A 153 -4.70 17.76 -34.43
N ILE A 154 -5.36 17.78 -33.27
CA ILE A 154 -5.98 16.58 -32.68
C ILE A 154 -7.10 16.07 -33.59
N VAL A 155 -8.02 16.95 -34.00
CA VAL A 155 -9.13 16.59 -34.89
C VAL A 155 -8.61 16.07 -36.23
N ALA A 156 -7.61 16.72 -36.82
CA ALA A 156 -6.97 16.25 -38.06
C ALA A 156 -6.34 14.86 -37.89
N THR A 157 -5.72 14.59 -36.75
CA THR A 157 -5.12 13.27 -36.45
C THR A 157 -6.20 12.20 -36.25
N LEU A 158 -7.28 12.52 -35.53
CA LEU A 158 -8.41 11.61 -35.34
C LEU A 158 -9.09 11.25 -36.66
N ASN A 159 -9.25 12.22 -37.56
CA ASN A 159 -9.81 11.98 -38.89
C ASN A 159 -8.95 11.01 -39.72
N ARG A 160 -7.62 11.14 -39.64
CA ARG A 160 -6.68 10.20 -40.28
C ARG A 160 -6.79 8.79 -39.69
N ILE A 161 -7.01 8.68 -38.38
CA ILE A 161 -7.20 7.38 -37.71
C ILE A 161 -8.53 6.74 -38.14
N ASP A 162 -9.62 7.50 -38.21
CA ASP A 162 -10.93 7.02 -38.67
C ASP A 162 -10.86 6.52 -40.12
N GLU A 163 -10.20 7.26 -41.01
CA GLU A 163 -9.99 6.83 -42.39
C GLU A 163 -9.27 5.47 -42.47
N LYS A 164 -8.17 5.30 -41.72
CA LYS A 164 -7.45 4.04 -41.67
C LYS A 164 -8.26 2.91 -41.04
N GLN A 165 -9.07 3.20 -40.02
CA GLN A 165 -9.97 2.21 -39.44
C GLN A 165 -11.01 1.72 -40.47
N ARG A 166 -11.58 2.64 -41.26
CA ARG A 166 -12.52 2.29 -42.34
C ARG A 166 -11.86 1.44 -43.42
N GLU A 167 -10.63 1.77 -43.82
CA GLU A 167 -9.84 0.95 -44.74
C GLU A 167 -9.67 -0.49 -44.23
N ILE A 168 -9.19 -0.65 -42.98
CA ILE A 168 -8.99 -1.96 -42.33
C ILE A 168 -10.30 -2.75 -42.31
N ARG A 169 -11.40 -2.12 -41.89
CA ARG A 169 -12.72 -2.76 -41.88
C ARG A 169 -13.15 -3.22 -43.27
N GLY A 170 -12.89 -2.40 -44.29
CA GLY A 170 -13.13 -2.76 -45.69
C GLY A 170 -12.33 -3.97 -46.13
N TYR A 171 -11.06 -4.08 -45.75
CA TYR A 171 -10.25 -5.27 -46.04
C TYR A 171 -10.79 -6.53 -45.34
N VAL A 172 -11.16 -6.43 -44.06
CA VAL A 172 -11.74 -7.55 -43.30
C VAL A 172 -13.03 -8.06 -43.95
N LEU A 173 -13.95 -7.15 -44.31
CA LEU A 173 -15.21 -7.51 -44.96
C LEU A 173 -14.98 -8.22 -46.31
N ARG A 174 -14.03 -7.73 -47.12
CA ARG A 174 -13.66 -8.37 -48.39
C ARG A 174 -13.07 -9.78 -48.18
N PHE A 175 -12.25 -9.96 -47.14
CA PHE A 175 -11.71 -11.27 -46.79
C PHE A 175 -12.81 -12.26 -46.37
N CYS A 176 -13.72 -11.85 -45.49
CA CYS A 176 -14.85 -12.68 -45.07
C CYS A 176 -15.78 -13.04 -46.24
N ALA A 177 -15.98 -12.13 -47.20
CA ALA A 177 -16.77 -12.40 -48.41
C ALA A 177 -16.12 -13.44 -49.33
N LYS A 178 -14.79 -13.37 -49.53
CA LYS A 178 -14.04 -14.35 -50.34
C LYS A 178 -14.00 -15.74 -49.70
N GLY A 179 -13.87 -15.81 -48.37
CA GLY A 179 -13.87 -17.09 -47.64
C GLY A 179 -15.19 -17.87 -47.69
N LYS A 180 -16.31 -17.21 -48.08
CA LYS A 180 -17.60 -17.87 -48.31
C LYS A 180 -17.75 -18.48 -49.70
N GLN A 181 -16.98 -18.01 -50.69
CA GLN A 181 -17.08 -18.51 -52.08
C GLN A 181 -16.24 -19.77 -52.34
N THR A 182 -15.28 -20.11 -51.47
CA THR A 182 -14.42 -21.30 -51.62
C THR A 182 -14.95 -22.57 -50.92
N LYS A 183 -16.13 -22.50 -50.29
CA LYS A 183 -16.79 -23.64 -49.61
C LYS A 183 -18.03 -24.17 -50.34
N THR A 184 -18.24 -23.80 -51.61
CA THR A 184 -19.29 -24.35 -52.48
C THR A 184 -18.61 -25.11 -53.61
#